data_AF-A0A945QEX4-F1
#
_entry.id   AF-A0A945QEX4-F1
#
_cell.length_a   1.000
_cell.length_b   1.000
_cell.length_c   1.000
_cell.angle_alpha   90.00
_cell.angle_beta   90.00
_cell.angle_gamma   90.00
#
_symmetry.space_group_name_H-M   'P 1'
#
loop_
_entity.id
_entity.type
_entity.pdbx_description
1 polymer ?
#
loop_
_entity_poly.entity_id
_entity_poly.type
_entity_poly.pdbx_seq_one_letter_code
_entity_poly.pdbx_strand_id
1 'polypeptide(L)'
;MKKHTTYILFLLTFSTLFSSEPPKGDKNAGKKLSNSSIYDNGTNVTYLNINNWKIQMENQGFFAWNGTSHGSAGNYPIGMGSVIFAEGLLWGAKVSDKYGVDGNGQILTDGSGSGTPRIRVNGSMYNTGLKAGKVLRDADGRIKTSDYSQDFRNQQIWRVRRDWNTADLIRDASIIKNIDYNDVTEAQIADIRNQYESDWIHWPAHEGAPFDDVNGDGVYTPATWDDNNGNWQGDIPGITGADQTVWTVANDLPDEYTESGIPVSVSEGGWGSPPIGFEIQITLWGY
;
A
#
# COMPACT_ATOMS: atom_id res chain seq x y z
N MET A 1 11.61 -12.15 -79.87
CA MET A 1 11.13 -13.03 -78.77
C MET A 1 11.71 -12.53 -77.45
N LYS A 2 10.96 -11.72 -76.70
CA LYS A 2 11.34 -11.27 -75.35
C LYS A 2 10.76 -12.28 -74.36
N LYS A 3 11.62 -12.96 -73.60
CA LYS A 3 11.21 -13.89 -72.52
C LYS A 3 10.81 -13.03 -71.31
N HIS A 4 9.54 -13.12 -70.89
CA HIS A 4 9.11 -12.54 -69.61
C HIS A 4 9.31 -13.58 -68.51
N THR A 5 10.21 -13.28 -67.59
CA THR A 5 10.45 -14.04 -66.36
C THR A 5 9.43 -13.57 -65.32
N THR A 6 8.44 -14.41 -65.00
CA THR A 6 7.48 -14.16 -63.92
C THR A 6 8.12 -14.55 -62.59
N TYR A 7 8.30 -13.58 -61.68
CA TYR A 7 8.72 -13.84 -60.30
C TYR A 7 7.47 -14.11 -59.44
N ILE A 8 7.39 -15.29 -58.84
CA ILE A 8 6.36 -15.66 -57.85
C ILE A 8 6.89 -15.23 -56.48
N LEU A 9 6.22 -14.25 -55.87
CA LEU A 9 6.50 -13.80 -54.50
C LEU A 9 5.84 -14.77 -53.52
N PHE A 10 6.65 -15.59 -52.84
CA PHE A 10 6.19 -16.47 -51.76
C PHE A 10 6.11 -15.64 -50.47
N LEU A 11 4.89 -15.31 -50.03
CA LEU A 11 4.65 -14.66 -48.73
C LEU A 11 4.60 -15.75 -47.64
N LEU A 12 5.69 -15.91 -46.87
CA LEU A 12 5.71 -16.78 -45.69
C LEU A 12 5.12 -16.03 -44.50
N THR A 13 3.86 -16.30 -44.15
CA THR A 13 3.24 -15.81 -42.90
C THR A 13 3.64 -16.73 -41.75
N PHE A 14 4.60 -16.31 -40.91
CA PHE A 14 4.87 -16.95 -39.62
C PHE A 14 3.78 -16.54 -38.63
N SER A 15 2.76 -17.37 -38.43
CA SER A 15 1.82 -17.22 -37.32
C SER A 15 2.44 -17.87 -36.08
N THR A 16 3.16 -17.08 -35.27
CA THR A 16 3.49 -17.47 -33.90
C THR A 16 2.22 -17.44 -33.07
N LEU A 17 1.67 -18.62 -32.77
CA LEU A 17 0.68 -18.79 -31.70
C LEU A 17 1.40 -18.56 -30.36
N PHE A 18 1.44 -17.30 -29.92
CA PHE A 18 1.61 -17.03 -28.50
C PHE A 18 0.28 -17.37 -27.82
N SER A 19 0.16 -18.59 -27.30
CA SER A 19 -0.85 -18.87 -26.28
C SER A 19 -0.42 -18.10 -25.04
N SER A 20 -1.04 -16.96 -24.76
CA SER A 20 -0.97 -16.37 -23.42
C SER A 20 -1.57 -17.39 -22.45
N GLU A 21 -0.78 -17.88 -21.50
CA GLU A 21 -1.37 -18.59 -20.37
C GLU A 21 -2.44 -17.68 -19.74
N PRO A 22 -3.63 -18.22 -19.40
CA PRO A 22 -4.57 -17.45 -18.62
C PRO A 22 -3.85 -17.03 -17.33
N PRO A 23 -3.90 -15.74 -16.92
CA PRO A 23 -3.21 -15.30 -15.72
C PRO A 23 -3.70 -16.15 -14.54
N LYS A 24 -2.79 -16.96 -13.99
CA LYS A 24 -2.99 -17.62 -12.71
C LYS A 24 -2.83 -16.55 -11.64
N GLY A 25 -3.94 -15.96 -11.25
CA GLY A 25 -4.01 -14.99 -10.18
C GLY A 25 -5.47 -14.74 -9.83
N ASP A 26 -5.79 -14.70 -8.54
CA ASP A 26 -7.05 -14.14 -8.11
C ASP A 26 -7.07 -12.66 -8.53
N LYS A 27 -8.01 -12.28 -9.39
CA LYS A 27 -8.20 -10.89 -9.84
C LYS A 27 -8.51 -9.94 -8.68
N ASN A 28 -8.77 -10.49 -7.49
CA ASN A 28 -9.05 -9.78 -6.26
C ASN A 28 -7.88 -9.82 -5.25
N ALA A 29 -6.76 -10.47 -5.56
CA ALA A 29 -5.54 -10.32 -4.75
C ALA A 29 -5.08 -8.86 -4.87
N GLY A 30 -5.23 -8.09 -3.78
CA GLY A 30 -5.05 -6.63 -3.76
C GLY A 30 -6.31 -5.80 -4.04
N LYS A 31 -7.49 -6.42 -4.26
CA LYS A 31 -8.77 -5.70 -4.35
C LYS A 31 -9.79 -6.25 -3.36
N LYS A 32 -9.80 -5.69 -2.15
CA LYS A 32 -10.97 -5.69 -1.27
C LYS A 32 -11.17 -4.31 -0.64
N LEU A 33 -12.19 -3.61 -1.13
CA LEU A 33 -12.88 -2.53 -0.43
C LEU A 33 -14.16 -3.10 0.18
N SER A 34 -14.14 -3.31 1.49
CA SER A 34 -15.34 -3.28 2.33
C SER A 34 -14.92 -2.86 3.75
N ASN A 35 -15.38 -1.68 4.19
CA ASN A 35 -15.32 -1.26 5.58
C ASN A 35 -16.08 -2.28 6.44
N SER A 36 -15.37 -3.22 7.07
CA SER A 36 -15.94 -4.16 8.04
C SER A 36 -14.83 -4.76 8.91
N SER A 37 -14.50 -4.11 10.03
CA SER A 37 -13.68 -4.66 11.12
C SER A 37 -14.40 -5.81 11.80
N ILE A 38 -13.71 -6.90 12.20
CA ILE A 38 -14.12 -7.67 13.41
C ILE A 38 -12.94 -8.12 14.30
N TYR A 39 -11.67 -8.24 13.86
CA TYR A 39 -10.55 -8.55 14.77
C TYR A 39 -9.18 -8.01 14.30
N ASP A 40 -9.07 -6.69 14.20
CA ASP A 40 -7.89 -5.86 14.53
C ASP A 40 -8.39 -4.42 14.32
N ASN A 41 -8.08 -3.47 15.21
CA ASN A 41 -8.73 -2.13 15.24
C ASN A 41 -8.29 -1.20 14.09
N GLY A 42 -7.79 -1.74 12.98
CA GLY A 42 -7.18 -0.98 11.91
C GLY A 42 -7.97 -0.88 10.61
N THR A 43 -7.73 0.20 9.87
CA THR A 43 -8.33 0.41 8.54
C THR A 43 -7.37 0.06 7.41
N ASN A 44 -7.90 -0.41 6.29
CA ASN A 44 -7.11 -0.65 5.07
C ASN A 44 -7.06 0.58 4.16
N VAL A 45 -7.85 1.60 4.45
CA VAL A 45 -7.98 2.84 3.67
C VAL A 45 -8.09 4.03 4.62
N THR A 46 -7.39 5.10 4.31
CA THR A 46 -7.51 6.37 5.05
C THR A 46 -7.27 7.57 4.15
N TYR A 47 -7.28 8.78 4.74
CA TYR A 47 -7.10 10.02 4.01
C TYR A 47 -6.09 10.95 4.68
N LEU A 48 -5.22 11.57 3.89
CA LEU A 48 -4.63 12.86 4.24
C LEU A 48 -5.66 13.94 3.91
N ASN A 49 -6.20 14.60 4.93
CA ASN A 49 -7.34 15.53 4.79
C ASN A 49 -7.13 16.89 5.51
N ILE A 50 -5.88 17.29 5.69
CA ILE A 50 -5.51 18.61 6.20
C ILE A 50 -5.21 19.60 5.07
N ASN A 51 -5.11 20.90 5.36
CA ASN A 51 -4.81 21.96 4.37
C ASN A 51 -5.74 22.01 3.17
N ASN A 52 -7.00 21.63 3.37
CA ASN A 52 -8.01 21.57 2.30
C ASN A 52 -7.64 20.59 1.17
N TRP A 53 -6.75 19.63 1.44
CA TRP A 53 -6.54 18.45 0.64
C TRP A 53 -7.49 17.33 1.10
N LYS A 54 -7.82 16.42 0.18
CA LYS A 54 -8.38 15.10 0.49
C LYS A 54 -7.70 14.10 -0.42
N ILE A 55 -6.69 13.40 0.08
CA ILE A 55 -5.93 12.38 -0.65
C ILE A 55 -6.20 11.03 0.00
N GLN A 56 -6.79 10.10 -0.74
CA GLN A 56 -7.04 8.74 -0.29
C GLN A 56 -5.78 7.88 -0.45
N MET A 57 -5.53 7.00 0.51
CA MET A 57 -4.47 6.01 0.43
C MET A 57 -4.91 4.68 1.05
N GLU A 58 -4.48 3.58 0.44
CA GLU A 58 -4.68 2.21 0.96
C GLU A 58 -3.40 1.67 1.62
N ASN A 59 -3.53 0.71 2.54
CA ASN A 59 -2.41 0.09 3.27
C ASN A 59 -1.41 -0.67 2.38
N GLN A 60 -1.80 -0.99 1.14
CA GLN A 60 -0.92 -1.58 0.13
C GLN A 60 -0.13 -0.53 -0.69
N GLY A 61 -0.17 0.75 -0.29
CA GLY A 61 0.50 1.83 -1.02
C GLY A 61 -0.18 2.20 -2.34
N PHE A 62 -1.46 1.87 -2.48
CA PHE A 62 -2.27 2.20 -3.65
C PHE A 62 -3.13 3.44 -3.41
N PHE A 63 -3.25 4.30 -4.40
CA PHE A 63 -4.05 5.53 -4.36
C PHE A 63 -5.16 5.39 -5.39
N ALA A 64 -6.31 4.88 -4.97
CA ALA A 64 -7.35 4.46 -5.89
C ALA A 64 -8.05 5.65 -6.54
N TRP A 65 -8.25 5.55 -7.85
CA TRP A 65 -8.95 6.59 -8.64
C TRP A 65 -10.43 6.72 -8.30
N ASN A 66 -10.97 5.90 -7.40
CA ASN A 66 -12.33 6.03 -6.88
C ASN A 66 -12.34 6.44 -5.40
N GLY A 67 -11.22 6.92 -4.88
CA GLY A 67 -11.07 7.32 -3.48
C GLY A 67 -11.83 8.57 -3.08
N THR A 68 -12.22 9.41 -4.05
CA THR A 68 -12.98 10.64 -3.83
C THR A 68 -14.21 10.73 -4.74
N SER A 69 -15.11 11.67 -4.44
CA SER A 69 -16.44 11.81 -5.07
C SER A 69 -16.41 12.11 -6.57
N HIS A 70 -15.25 12.41 -7.14
CA HIS A 70 -15.09 12.83 -8.55
C HIS A 70 -14.20 11.89 -9.37
N GLY A 71 -14.08 10.62 -8.96
CA GLY A 71 -13.29 9.64 -9.70
C GLY A 71 -11.81 10.02 -9.74
N SER A 72 -11.25 10.35 -8.56
CA SER A 72 -9.84 10.64 -8.40
C SER A 72 -9.34 10.22 -7.01
N ALA A 73 -8.04 10.03 -6.86
CA ALA A 73 -7.40 9.75 -5.57
C ALA A 73 -7.26 11.00 -4.69
N GLY A 74 -7.16 12.19 -5.30
CA GLY A 74 -6.92 13.44 -4.59
C GLY A 74 -7.76 14.63 -5.06
N ASN A 75 -8.34 15.36 -4.12
CA ASN A 75 -9.05 16.62 -4.38
C ASN A 75 -8.40 17.82 -3.69
N TYR A 76 -8.42 18.95 -4.39
CA TYR A 76 -8.11 20.26 -3.84
C TYR A 76 -8.87 21.36 -4.59
N PRO A 77 -9.53 22.30 -3.88
CA PRO A 77 -10.00 22.19 -2.50
C PRO A 77 -10.85 20.93 -2.22
N ILE A 78 -11.02 20.56 -0.95
CA ILE A 78 -11.92 19.45 -0.55
C ILE A 78 -13.30 19.69 -1.16
N GLY A 79 -13.79 18.70 -1.92
CA GLY A 79 -15.12 18.72 -2.52
C GLY A 79 -15.26 19.56 -3.79
N MET A 80 -14.18 20.17 -4.31
CA MET A 80 -14.22 20.99 -5.52
C MET A 80 -13.60 20.32 -6.74
N GLY A 81 -12.27 20.19 -6.77
CA GLY A 81 -11.53 19.79 -7.97
C GLY A 81 -10.73 18.51 -7.78
N SER A 82 -10.89 17.56 -8.70
CA SER A 82 -9.96 16.43 -8.86
C SER A 82 -8.64 16.93 -9.42
N VAL A 83 -7.56 16.77 -8.67
CA VAL A 83 -6.21 17.19 -9.07
C VAL A 83 -5.22 16.03 -9.16
N ILE A 84 -5.50 14.92 -8.49
CA ILE A 84 -4.71 13.68 -8.57
C ILE A 84 -5.65 12.54 -8.97
N PHE A 85 -5.59 12.09 -10.23
CA PHE A 85 -6.42 10.99 -10.70
C PHE A 85 -6.05 9.66 -10.00
N ALA A 86 -4.78 9.27 -10.06
CA ALA A 86 -4.21 8.14 -9.34
C ALA A 86 -2.74 8.48 -9.02
N GLU A 87 -2.20 7.89 -7.97
CA GLU A 87 -0.83 8.11 -7.50
C GLU A 87 -0.16 6.79 -7.12
N GLY A 88 1.17 6.82 -6.97
CA GLY A 88 1.96 5.69 -6.53
C GLY A 88 3.36 5.71 -7.12
N LEU A 89 4.13 4.67 -6.81
CA LEU A 89 5.49 4.50 -7.28
C LEU A 89 5.57 3.25 -8.17
N LEU A 90 6.00 3.43 -9.42
CA LEU A 90 6.37 2.34 -10.32
C LEU A 90 7.88 2.21 -10.40
N TRP A 91 8.37 0.98 -10.39
CA TRP A 91 9.78 0.69 -10.57
C TRP A 91 10.02 -0.40 -11.59
N GLY A 92 11.18 -0.34 -12.23
CA GLY A 92 11.66 -1.37 -13.14
C GLY A 92 13.14 -1.63 -12.87
N ALA A 93 13.53 -2.90 -12.78
CA ALA A 93 14.90 -3.27 -12.50
C ALA A 93 15.38 -4.38 -13.44
N LYS A 94 16.67 -4.33 -13.77
CA LYS A 94 17.41 -5.46 -14.34
C LYS A 94 18.10 -6.22 -13.20
N VAL A 95 17.44 -7.24 -12.71
CA VAL A 95 17.92 -8.04 -11.57
C VAL A 95 18.90 -9.13 -12.00
N SER A 96 19.70 -9.59 -11.05
CA SER A 96 20.72 -10.64 -11.24
C SER A 96 20.58 -11.78 -10.22
N ASP A 97 19.50 -11.76 -9.46
CA ASP A 97 19.12 -12.80 -8.52
C ASP A 97 18.75 -14.10 -9.26
N LYS A 98 18.66 -15.18 -8.48
CA LYS A 98 18.26 -16.51 -8.94
C LYS A 98 16.79 -16.76 -8.64
N TYR A 99 15.92 -15.83 -9.06
CA TYR A 99 14.48 -16.00 -8.93
C TYR A 99 14.00 -17.32 -9.53
N GLY A 100 13.08 -17.94 -8.84
CA GLY A 100 12.29 -19.07 -9.28
C GLY A 100 11.18 -19.32 -8.28
N VAL A 101 10.24 -20.17 -8.67
CA VAL A 101 9.23 -20.71 -7.76
C VAL A 101 9.32 -22.23 -7.74
N ASP A 102 8.97 -22.84 -6.62
CA ASP A 102 8.88 -24.30 -6.51
C ASP A 102 7.61 -24.86 -7.18
N GLY A 103 7.39 -26.17 -7.08
CA GLY A 103 6.21 -26.84 -7.66
C GLY A 103 4.87 -26.38 -7.06
N ASN A 104 4.88 -25.71 -5.91
CA ASN A 104 3.71 -25.19 -5.21
C ASN A 104 3.56 -23.67 -5.39
N GLY A 105 4.47 -23.00 -6.12
CA GLY A 105 4.43 -21.56 -6.35
C GLY A 105 5.12 -20.72 -5.26
N GLN A 106 5.81 -21.35 -4.30
CA GLN A 106 6.61 -20.64 -3.30
C GLN A 106 7.88 -20.07 -3.93
N ILE A 107 8.28 -18.86 -3.53
CA ILE A 107 9.52 -18.25 -4.03
C ILE A 107 10.75 -19.03 -3.54
N LEU A 108 11.69 -19.26 -4.45
CA LEU A 108 12.98 -19.86 -4.13
C LEU A 108 13.95 -18.77 -3.69
N THR A 109 14.23 -18.68 -2.41
CA THR A 109 15.17 -17.70 -1.83
C THR A 109 16.56 -18.26 -1.54
N ASP A 110 16.73 -19.58 -1.71
CA ASP A 110 18.00 -20.32 -1.54
C ASP A 110 18.96 -20.20 -2.73
N GLY A 111 18.55 -19.51 -3.79
CA GLY A 111 19.34 -19.31 -5.01
C GLY A 111 19.27 -20.46 -6.01
N SER A 112 18.36 -21.43 -5.82
CA SER A 112 18.16 -22.56 -6.73
C SER A 112 17.33 -22.21 -7.98
N GLY A 113 16.72 -21.02 -8.04
CA GLY A 113 15.91 -20.58 -9.17
C GLY A 113 16.72 -20.30 -10.44
N SER A 114 16.01 -20.18 -11.56
CA SER A 114 16.62 -19.98 -12.89
C SER A 114 17.22 -18.58 -13.07
N GLY A 115 16.74 -17.60 -12.32
CA GLY A 115 17.10 -16.18 -12.46
C GLY A 115 16.43 -15.48 -13.63
N THR A 116 15.33 -16.03 -14.15
CA THR A 116 14.58 -15.47 -15.27
C THR A 116 13.10 -15.28 -14.93
N PRO A 117 12.43 -14.23 -15.42
CA PRO A 117 12.96 -13.11 -16.19
C PRO A 117 13.85 -12.18 -15.36
N ARG A 118 14.83 -11.56 -16.04
CA ARG A 118 15.78 -10.60 -15.44
C ARG A 118 15.28 -9.16 -15.44
N ILE A 119 14.36 -8.82 -16.33
CA ILE A 119 13.71 -7.52 -16.34
C ILE A 119 12.38 -7.70 -15.62
N ARG A 120 12.20 -6.95 -14.54
CA ARG A 120 10.98 -6.99 -13.73
C ARG A 120 10.50 -5.57 -13.49
N VAL A 121 9.18 -5.39 -13.47
CA VAL A 121 8.51 -4.10 -13.27
C VAL A 121 7.43 -4.30 -12.23
N ASN A 122 7.33 -3.38 -11.27
CA ASN A 122 6.35 -3.48 -10.21
C ASN A 122 5.95 -2.11 -9.66
N GLY A 123 5.12 -2.13 -8.62
CA GLY A 123 4.72 -0.96 -7.86
C GLY A 123 3.22 -0.71 -7.87
N SER A 124 2.86 0.53 -7.59
CA SER A 124 1.47 1.01 -7.55
C SER A 124 1.29 2.24 -8.45
N MET A 125 0.22 2.26 -9.25
CA MET A 125 -0.25 3.46 -9.97
C MET A 125 -1.74 3.33 -10.35
N TYR A 126 -2.04 2.72 -11.51
CA TYR A 126 -3.42 2.41 -11.95
C TYR A 126 -3.84 0.97 -11.60
N ASN A 127 -2.85 0.13 -11.36
CA ASN A 127 -2.98 -1.18 -10.76
C ASN A 127 -1.98 -1.26 -9.61
N THR A 128 -2.07 -2.30 -8.80
CA THR A 128 -1.09 -2.56 -7.75
C THR A 128 -0.52 -3.95 -7.95
N GLY A 129 0.81 -4.06 -7.90
CA GLY A 129 1.52 -5.32 -7.73
C GLY A 129 2.02 -5.49 -6.30
N LEU A 130 1.43 -4.76 -5.35
CA LEU A 130 1.84 -4.68 -3.95
C LEU A 130 0.75 -5.21 -3.03
N LYS A 131 1.17 -5.65 -1.86
CA LYS A 131 0.32 -5.95 -0.70
C LYS A 131 0.90 -5.29 0.55
N ALA A 132 0.05 -5.04 1.54
CA ALA A 132 0.48 -4.47 2.80
C ALA A 132 1.44 -5.40 3.57
N GLY A 133 2.31 -4.81 4.37
CA GLY A 133 3.26 -5.49 5.25
C GLY A 133 4.71 -5.43 4.79
N LYS A 134 5.60 -5.77 5.71
CA LYS A 134 7.05 -5.82 5.54
C LYS A 134 7.52 -7.10 4.87
N VAL A 135 8.69 -7.02 4.25
CA VAL A 135 9.49 -8.18 3.84
C VAL A 135 10.21 -8.72 5.08
N LEU A 136 10.06 -10.02 5.34
CA LEU A 136 10.69 -10.70 6.46
C LEU A 136 11.97 -11.38 6.01
N ARG A 137 13.06 -11.13 6.76
CA ARG A 137 14.41 -11.58 6.44
C ARG A 137 14.95 -12.56 7.46
N ASP A 138 15.84 -13.44 7.02
CA ASP A 138 16.62 -14.33 7.89
C ASP A 138 17.80 -13.60 8.54
N ALA A 139 18.60 -14.34 9.33
CA ALA A 139 19.77 -13.80 10.02
C ALA A 139 20.88 -13.30 9.08
N ASP A 140 20.90 -13.78 7.83
CA ASP A 140 21.85 -13.34 6.80
C ASP A 140 21.32 -12.16 5.97
N GLY A 141 20.12 -11.66 6.30
CA GLY A 141 19.46 -10.57 5.58
C GLY A 141 18.80 -10.99 4.26
N ARG A 142 18.70 -12.29 3.97
CA ARG A 142 17.96 -12.80 2.81
C ARG A 142 16.48 -12.86 3.12
N ILE A 143 15.65 -12.79 2.08
CA ILE A 143 14.21 -13.03 2.21
C ILE A 143 14.04 -14.48 2.70
N LYS A 144 13.19 -14.69 3.72
CA LYS A 144 12.95 -16.03 4.26
C LYS A 144 12.39 -16.97 3.18
N THR A 145 12.54 -18.28 3.40
CA THR A 145 12.00 -19.32 2.50
C THR A 145 10.50 -19.57 2.71
N SER A 146 9.99 -19.20 3.89
CA SER A 146 8.59 -19.24 4.30
C SER A 146 8.38 -18.11 5.30
N ASP A 147 7.15 -17.64 5.45
CA ASP A 147 6.83 -16.44 6.24
C ASP A 147 7.72 -15.27 5.81
N TYR A 148 7.85 -15.06 4.49
CA TYR A 148 8.76 -14.10 3.88
C TYR A 148 8.18 -12.68 3.82
N SER A 149 6.92 -12.52 4.21
CA SER A 149 6.30 -11.22 4.39
C SER A 149 5.21 -11.29 5.46
N GLN A 150 4.88 -10.16 6.07
CA GLN A 150 3.74 -10.12 6.98
C GLN A 150 2.42 -10.47 6.24
N ASP A 151 1.47 -11.08 6.96
CA ASP A 151 0.12 -11.31 6.46
C ASP A 151 -0.59 -9.97 6.30
N PHE A 152 -0.89 -9.60 5.06
CA PHE A 152 -1.50 -8.32 4.72
C PHE A 152 -2.87 -8.13 5.38
N ARG A 153 -3.54 -9.22 5.78
CA ARG A 153 -4.85 -9.20 6.46
C ARG A 153 -4.77 -8.61 7.87
N ASN A 154 -3.58 -8.65 8.48
CA ASN A 154 -3.29 -8.11 9.80
C ASN A 154 -2.58 -6.75 9.72
N GLN A 155 -2.50 -6.15 8.53
CA GLN A 155 -1.81 -4.87 8.32
C GLN A 155 -2.82 -3.77 8.10
N GLN A 156 -2.53 -2.60 8.65
CA GLN A 156 -3.37 -1.40 8.50
C GLN A 156 -2.59 -0.23 7.92
N ILE A 157 -3.33 0.82 7.55
CA ILE A 157 -2.76 2.15 7.30
C ILE A 157 -2.96 3.03 8.52
N TRP A 158 -1.88 3.65 8.99
CA TRP A 158 -1.84 4.39 10.23
C TRP A 158 -2.05 5.88 9.98
N ARG A 159 -2.81 6.55 10.82
CA ARG A 159 -3.11 7.98 10.67
C ARG A 159 -3.17 8.67 12.03
N VAL A 160 -2.30 9.67 12.20
CA VAL A 160 -2.23 10.49 13.42
C VAL A 160 -2.40 11.97 13.10
N ARG A 161 -2.93 12.72 14.07
CA ARG A 161 -3.11 14.17 13.98
C ARG A 161 -2.80 14.80 15.33
N ARG A 162 -2.08 15.91 15.41
CA ARG A 162 -1.60 16.45 16.71
C ARG A 162 -2.71 16.92 17.65
N ASP A 163 -3.84 17.36 17.11
CA ASP A 163 -4.97 17.95 17.84
C ASP A 163 -6.17 16.98 17.97
N TRP A 164 -5.97 15.68 17.72
CA TRP A 164 -7.04 14.67 17.63
C TRP A 164 -7.96 14.64 18.86
N ASN A 165 -7.41 14.92 20.04
CA ASN A 165 -8.12 14.88 21.32
C ASN A 165 -9.02 16.10 21.53
N THR A 166 -8.64 17.29 21.03
CA THR A 166 -9.37 18.55 21.28
C THR A 166 -10.20 19.03 20.10
N ALA A 167 -9.91 18.57 18.89
CA ALA A 167 -10.47 19.15 17.69
C ALA A 167 -11.88 18.68 17.34
N ASP A 168 -12.56 19.49 16.53
CA ASP A 168 -13.79 19.10 15.84
C ASP A 168 -13.44 18.16 14.67
N LEU A 169 -13.88 16.90 14.79
CA LEU A 169 -13.61 15.83 13.84
C LEU A 169 -14.82 15.52 12.94
N ILE A 170 -15.83 16.39 12.90
CA ILE A 170 -17.02 16.18 12.05
C ILE A 170 -16.66 16.00 10.57
N ARG A 171 -15.71 16.78 10.05
CA ARG A 171 -15.23 16.67 8.67
C ARG A 171 -14.45 15.37 8.44
N ASP A 172 -13.63 14.96 9.40
CA ASP A 172 -12.91 13.68 9.35
C ASP A 172 -13.89 12.51 9.31
N ALA A 173 -14.92 12.54 10.16
CA ALA A 173 -15.98 11.54 10.17
C ALA A 173 -16.75 11.54 8.84
N SER A 174 -17.12 12.70 8.30
CA SER A 174 -17.82 12.79 7.01
C SER A 174 -16.98 12.20 5.87
N ILE A 175 -15.67 12.47 5.86
CA ILE A 175 -14.74 11.96 4.84
C ILE A 175 -14.54 10.45 4.96
N ILE A 176 -14.21 9.95 6.16
CA ILE A 176 -13.86 8.54 6.40
C ILE A 176 -15.09 7.62 6.26
N LYS A 177 -16.24 8.05 6.78
CA LYS A 177 -17.49 7.28 6.70
C LYS A 177 -18.23 7.50 5.37
N ASN A 178 -17.77 8.45 4.54
CA ASN A 178 -18.38 8.84 3.27
C ASN A 178 -19.88 9.19 3.41
N ILE A 179 -20.17 10.12 4.33
CA ILE A 179 -21.52 10.61 4.64
C ILE A 179 -21.56 12.14 4.50
N ASP A 180 -22.76 12.72 4.33
CA ASP A 180 -22.91 14.18 4.31
C ASP A 180 -22.44 14.78 5.64
N TYR A 181 -21.84 15.96 5.57
CA TYR A 181 -21.36 16.69 6.75
C TYR A 181 -22.45 16.88 7.81
N ASN A 182 -23.68 17.15 7.38
CA ASN A 182 -24.81 17.40 8.28
C ASN A 182 -25.44 16.12 8.84
N ASP A 183 -25.12 14.95 8.26
CA ASP A 183 -25.62 13.64 8.69
C ASP A 183 -24.66 12.95 9.67
N VAL A 184 -23.53 13.57 9.99
CA VAL A 184 -22.55 13.03 10.95
C VAL A 184 -23.11 13.06 12.36
N THR A 185 -23.05 11.91 13.02
CA THR A 185 -23.48 11.74 14.42
C THR A 185 -22.31 11.90 15.40
N GLU A 186 -22.62 12.25 16.65
CA GLU A 186 -21.63 12.30 17.74
C GLU A 186 -20.91 10.95 17.94
N ALA A 187 -21.62 9.83 17.78
CA ALA A 187 -21.04 8.49 17.87
C ALA A 187 -19.99 8.25 16.78
N GLN A 188 -20.23 8.69 15.54
CA GLN A 188 -19.23 8.58 14.46
C GLN A 188 -18.03 9.49 14.71
N ILE A 189 -18.23 10.67 15.30
CA ILE A 189 -17.14 11.56 15.71
C ILE A 189 -16.30 10.90 16.83
N ALA A 190 -16.94 10.21 17.77
CA ALA A 190 -16.26 9.45 18.81
C ALA A 190 -15.48 8.27 18.23
N ASP A 191 -16.03 7.51 17.28
CA ASP A 191 -15.33 6.42 16.59
C ASP A 191 -14.02 6.91 15.94
N ILE A 192 -14.06 8.05 15.24
CA ILE A 192 -12.87 8.61 14.58
C ILE A 192 -11.83 9.03 15.61
N ARG A 193 -12.25 9.61 16.74
CA ARG A 193 -11.34 9.98 17.82
C ARG A 193 -10.69 8.77 18.46
N ASN A 194 -11.47 7.70 18.71
CA ASN A 194 -10.96 6.44 19.23
C ASN A 194 -9.95 5.80 18.26
N GLN A 195 -10.18 5.91 16.94
CA GLN A 195 -9.20 5.45 15.95
C GLN A 195 -7.90 6.26 16.02
N TYR A 196 -8.01 7.59 16.08
CA TYR A 196 -6.82 8.45 16.23
C TYR A 196 -6.06 8.15 17.53
N GLU A 197 -6.75 7.94 18.64
CA GLU A 197 -6.16 7.54 19.91
C GLU A 197 -5.45 6.19 19.79
N SER A 198 -6.10 5.22 19.15
CA SER A 198 -5.52 3.89 18.91
C SER A 198 -4.25 3.97 18.06
N ASP A 199 -4.28 4.74 16.96
CA ASP A 199 -3.14 4.93 16.07
C ASP A 199 -2.01 5.71 16.76
N TRP A 200 -2.36 6.66 17.64
CA TRP A 200 -1.41 7.41 18.46
C TRP A 200 -0.71 6.49 19.45
N ILE A 201 -1.45 5.71 20.23
CA ILE A 201 -0.87 4.83 21.26
C ILE A 201 -0.03 3.71 20.63
N HIS A 202 -0.48 3.13 19.52
CA HIS A 202 0.15 1.95 18.92
C HIS A 202 1.02 2.28 17.70
N TRP A 203 1.38 3.55 17.51
CA TRP A 203 2.14 4.00 16.34
C TRP A 203 3.36 3.10 16.06
N PRO A 204 3.53 2.60 14.82
CA PRO A 204 4.46 1.50 14.53
C PRO A 204 5.89 2.01 14.30
N ALA A 205 6.42 2.79 15.23
CA ALA A 205 7.78 3.35 15.13
C ALA A 205 8.85 2.26 15.01
N HIS A 206 8.66 1.14 15.71
CA HIS A 206 9.52 -0.04 15.62
C HIS A 206 9.52 -0.68 14.22
N GLU A 207 8.51 -0.39 13.39
CA GLU A 207 8.46 -0.83 12.00
C GLU A 207 9.08 0.16 11.01
N GLY A 208 9.38 1.39 11.45
CA GLY A 208 9.99 2.45 10.65
C GLY A 208 9.15 3.72 10.53
N ALA A 209 7.99 3.80 11.18
CA ALA A 209 7.19 5.02 11.17
C ALA A 209 7.91 6.16 11.90
N PRO A 210 7.92 7.38 11.35
CA PRO A 210 8.61 8.51 11.97
C PRO A 210 7.90 8.95 13.25
N PHE A 211 8.68 9.47 14.21
CA PHE A 211 8.18 10.11 15.43
C PHE A 211 9.21 11.12 15.92
N ASP A 212 8.75 12.06 16.75
CA ASP A 212 9.59 12.97 17.51
C ASP A 212 9.98 12.29 18.82
N ASP A 213 11.26 11.89 18.92
CA ASP A 213 11.86 11.24 20.10
C ASP A 213 12.25 12.33 21.12
N VAL A 214 11.31 12.66 22.01
CA VAL A 214 11.44 13.80 22.93
C VAL A 214 12.37 13.43 24.10
N ASN A 215 12.40 12.16 24.49
CA ASN A 215 13.20 11.70 25.61
C ASN A 215 14.62 11.23 25.19
N GLY A 216 14.86 10.99 23.90
CA GLY A 216 16.15 10.63 23.31
C GLY A 216 16.54 9.15 23.49
N ASP A 217 15.59 8.25 23.76
CA ASP A 217 15.85 6.82 23.99
C ASP A 217 15.72 5.94 22.74
N GLY A 218 15.26 6.51 21.62
CA GLY A 218 15.08 5.84 20.35
C GLY A 218 13.89 4.86 20.30
N VAL A 219 13.01 4.88 21.31
CA VAL A 219 11.85 3.99 21.44
C VAL A 219 10.60 4.81 21.67
N TYR A 220 9.66 4.71 20.72
CA TYR A 220 8.41 5.45 20.82
C TYR A 220 7.61 5.14 22.10
N THR A 221 7.46 6.17 22.93
CA THR A 221 6.63 6.21 24.11
C THR A 221 5.53 7.27 23.92
N PRO A 222 4.26 6.86 23.68
CA PRO A 222 3.22 7.78 23.23
C PRO A 222 3.00 8.92 24.22
N ALA A 223 3.00 10.15 23.71
CA ALA A 223 2.75 11.31 24.56
C ALA A 223 1.34 11.32 25.14
N THR A 224 1.22 11.82 26.38
CA THR A 224 -0.06 12.09 27.05
C THR A 224 -0.36 13.58 27.06
N TRP A 225 -1.62 13.95 26.90
CA TRP A 225 -2.06 15.34 26.93
C TRP A 225 -2.10 15.89 28.37
N ASP A 226 -1.48 17.04 28.61
CA ASP A 226 -1.58 17.79 29.87
C ASP A 226 -2.55 18.96 29.71
N ASP A 227 -3.76 18.80 30.24
CA ASP A 227 -4.81 19.82 30.20
C ASP A 227 -4.43 21.13 30.90
N ASN A 228 -3.52 21.10 31.89
CA ASN A 228 -3.15 22.31 32.62
C ASN A 228 -2.23 23.21 31.79
N ASN A 229 -1.37 22.59 30.97
CA ASN A 229 -0.36 23.28 30.18
C ASN A 229 -0.75 23.37 28.69
N GLY A 230 -1.79 22.64 28.26
CA GLY A 230 -2.25 22.62 26.87
C GLY A 230 -1.20 22.07 25.92
N ASN A 231 -0.44 21.07 26.34
CA ASN A 231 0.63 20.46 25.54
C ASN A 231 0.74 18.94 25.73
N TRP A 232 1.42 18.30 24.79
CA TRP A 232 1.76 16.88 24.85
C TRP A 232 3.03 16.66 25.68
N GLN A 233 3.03 15.58 26.47
CA GLN A 233 4.15 15.13 27.30
C GLN A 233 4.60 13.74 26.84
N GLY A 234 5.76 13.63 26.18
CA GLY A 234 6.30 12.37 25.62
C GLY A 234 6.53 12.46 24.12
N ASP A 235 6.64 11.31 23.45
CA ASP A 235 6.96 11.26 22.02
C ASP A 235 5.74 11.52 21.14
N ILE A 236 5.96 12.23 20.04
CA ILE A 236 4.89 12.63 19.12
C ILE A 236 4.95 11.78 17.86
N PRO A 237 3.92 10.99 17.53
CA PRO A 237 3.94 10.15 16.34
C PRO A 237 3.85 11.01 15.07
N GLY A 238 4.46 10.52 13.99
CA GLY A 238 4.45 11.15 12.68
C GLY A 238 5.67 12.04 12.40
N ILE A 239 5.60 12.80 11.31
CA ILE A 239 6.67 13.73 10.93
C ILE A 239 6.71 14.90 11.92
N THR A 240 7.90 15.24 12.43
CA THR A 240 8.10 16.37 13.35
C THR A 240 7.48 17.64 12.77
N GLY A 241 6.62 18.29 13.57
CA GLY A 241 5.92 19.51 13.18
C GLY A 241 4.68 19.30 12.31
N ALA A 242 4.48 18.15 11.66
CA ALA A 242 3.29 17.91 10.85
C ALA A 242 2.02 17.90 11.72
N ASP A 243 0.94 18.47 11.19
CA ASP A 243 -0.36 18.44 11.84
C ASP A 243 -1.05 17.09 11.62
N GLN A 244 -0.84 16.46 10.46
CA GLN A 244 -1.31 15.12 10.15
C GLN A 244 -0.22 14.30 9.47
N THR A 245 -0.09 13.04 9.87
CA THR A 245 0.77 12.05 9.21
C THR A 245 0.00 10.77 8.93
N VAL A 246 0.19 10.20 7.75
CA VAL A 246 -0.28 8.88 7.34
C VAL A 246 0.93 8.02 7.01
N TRP A 247 0.97 6.79 7.52
CA TRP A 247 2.09 5.87 7.29
C TRP A 247 1.61 4.46 6.95
N THR A 248 2.31 3.81 6.03
CA THR A 248 2.11 2.38 5.75
C THR A 248 3.36 1.75 5.17
N VAL A 249 3.39 0.43 5.17
CA VAL A 249 4.42 -0.39 4.55
C VAL A 249 3.79 -1.44 3.65
N ALA A 250 4.37 -1.62 2.47
CA ALA A 250 3.90 -2.57 1.47
C ALA A 250 5.08 -3.26 0.79
N ASN A 251 4.84 -4.42 0.19
CA ASN A 251 5.85 -5.18 -0.53
C ASN A 251 5.27 -5.88 -1.75
N ASP A 252 6.14 -6.36 -2.62
CA ASP A 252 5.76 -7.02 -3.87
C ASP A 252 5.83 -8.56 -3.80
N LEU A 253 6.13 -9.16 -2.66
CA LEU A 253 6.21 -10.61 -2.54
C LEU A 253 4.82 -11.28 -2.62
N PRO A 254 4.73 -12.56 -3.01
CA PRO A 254 3.45 -13.25 -3.09
C PRO A 254 2.74 -13.36 -1.73
N ASP A 255 1.42 -13.54 -1.73
CA ASP A 255 0.66 -13.86 -0.51
C ASP A 255 0.76 -15.36 -0.24
N GLU A 256 1.41 -15.76 0.86
CA GLU A 256 1.50 -17.17 1.30
C GLU A 256 0.39 -17.60 2.26
N TYR A 257 -0.42 -16.66 2.76
CA TYR A 257 -1.49 -16.91 3.74
C TYR A 257 -2.83 -17.26 3.07
N THR A 258 -2.78 -18.03 1.99
CA THR A 258 -3.97 -18.43 1.23
C THR A 258 -4.63 -19.66 1.85
N GLU A 259 -5.96 -19.78 1.72
CA GLU A 259 -6.70 -20.94 2.22
C GLU A 259 -6.25 -22.27 1.58
N SER A 260 -5.73 -22.22 0.35
CA SER A 260 -5.23 -23.38 -0.37
C SER A 260 -3.80 -23.76 -0.01
N GLY A 261 -3.06 -22.90 0.71
CA GLY A 261 -1.62 -23.04 0.96
C GLY A 261 -0.75 -22.84 -0.30
N ILE A 262 -1.35 -22.43 -1.41
CA ILE A 262 -0.64 -22.11 -2.66
C ILE A 262 -0.49 -20.58 -2.73
N PRO A 263 0.74 -20.04 -2.77
CA PRO A 263 0.95 -18.61 -2.85
C PRO A 263 0.33 -17.98 -4.08
N VAL A 264 -0.15 -16.75 -3.91
CA VAL A 264 -0.67 -15.92 -5.01
C VAL A 264 0.23 -14.72 -5.22
N SER A 265 0.81 -14.63 -6.41
CA SER A 265 1.68 -13.51 -6.78
C SER A 265 0.86 -12.24 -7.04
N VAL A 266 0.94 -11.27 -6.13
CA VAL A 266 0.33 -9.93 -6.30
C VAL A 266 1.02 -9.15 -7.41
N SER A 267 2.33 -9.31 -7.55
CA SER A 267 3.16 -8.72 -8.61
C SER A 267 2.73 -9.15 -10.00
N GLU A 268 2.59 -10.47 -10.20
CA GLU A 268 2.19 -11.02 -11.51
C GLU A 268 0.71 -10.74 -11.79
N GLY A 269 -0.14 -10.74 -10.76
CA GLY A 269 -1.54 -10.30 -10.87
C GLY A 269 -1.69 -8.83 -11.25
N GLY A 270 -0.81 -7.96 -10.73
CA GLY A 270 -0.82 -6.53 -10.97
C GLY A 270 -0.22 -6.13 -12.32
N TRP A 271 0.94 -6.68 -12.66
CA TRP A 271 1.77 -6.21 -13.78
C TRP A 271 2.20 -7.31 -14.74
N GLY A 272 1.85 -8.58 -14.49
CA GLY A 272 2.38 -9.70 -15.27
C GLY A 272 3.89 -9.88 -15.11
N SER A 273 4.47 -9.31 -14.04
CA SER A 273 5.90 -9.35 -13.76
C SER A 273 6.16 -10.03 -12.43
N PRO A 274 7.19 -10.90 -12.34
CA PRO A 274 7.57 -11.51 -11.07
C PRO A 274 8.00 -10.50 -10.01
N PRO A 275 7.91 -10.87 -8.72
CA PRO A 275 8.40 -10.03 -7.64
C PRO A 275 9.90 -9.75 -7.76
N ILE A 276 10.30 -8.58 -7.28
CA ILE A 276 11.69 -8.19 -7.09
C ILE A 276 12.12 -8.44 -5.63
N GLY A 277 11.17 -8.43 -4.69
CA GLY A 277 11.44 -8.51 -3.25
C GLY A 277 11.67 -7.14 -2.63
N PHE A 278 10.97 -6.12 -3.14
CA PHE A 278 11.03 -4.75 -2.65
C PHE A 278 9.96 -4.51 -1.60
N GLU A 279 10.39 -3.86 -0.51
CA GLU A 279 9.53 -3.22 0.48
C GLU A 279 9.54 -1.71 0.21
N ILE A 280 8.38 -1.08 0.32
CA ILE A 280 8.22 0.37 0.33
C ILE A 280 7.55 0.79 1.63
N GLN A 281 8.11 1.82 2.26
CA GLN A 281 7.48 2.52 3.37
C GLN A 281 7.09 3.91 2.88
N ILE A 282 5.81 4.24 3.02
CA ILE A 282 5.25 5.50 2.51
C ILE A 282 4.80 6.33 3.69
N THR A 283 5.25 7.59 3.72
CA THR A 283 4.79 8.60 4.67
C THR A 283 4.18 9.76 3.90
N LEU A 284 2.93 10.11 4.18
CA LEU A 284 2.27 11.32 3.71
C LEU A 284 2.05 12.25 4.90
N TRP A 285 2.30 13.55 4.73
CA TRP A 285 2.11 14.52 5.82
C TRP A 285 1.66 15.90 5.32
N GLY A 286 1.10 16.69 6.22
CA GLY A 286 0.75 18.09 6.01
C GLY A 286 0.96 18.93 7.27
N TYR A 287 1.23 20.23 7.09
CA TYR A 287 1.54 21.23 8.12
C TYR A 287 0.54 22.36 8.19
#